data_AF-X1UP61-F1
#
_entry.id   AF-X1UP61-F1
#
_cell.length_a   1.000
_cell.length_b   1.000
_cell.length_c   1.000
_cell.angle_alpha   90.00
_cell.angle_beta   90.00
_cell.angle_gamma   90.00
#
_symmetry.space_group_name_H-M   'P 1'
#
loop_
_entity.id
_entity.type
_entity.pdbx_description
1 polymer ?
#
loop_
_entity_poly.entity_id
_entity_poly.type
_entity_poly.pdbx_seq_one_letter_code
_entity_poly.pdbx_strand_id
1 'polypeptide(L)' 'MIFTDNGGIAEILKSIRVHGKGKDKYDNVRIGINGRLDTIQAAILLAKFEIFPEEIERRQTLAERYNKALG' A
#
# COMPACT_ATOMS: atom_id res chain seq x y z
N MET A 1 -1.64 0.87 -2.02
CA MET A 1 -0.93 1.59 -0.93
C MET A 1 -0.24 2.80 -1.56
N ILE A 2 -0.19 3.93 -0.86
CA ILE A 2 0.53 5.13 -1.33
C ILE A 2 1.53 5.49 -0.24
N PHE A 3 2.76 5.83 -0.64
CA PHE A 3 3.85 6.19 0.25
C PHE A 3 4.34 7.59 -0.12
N THR A 4 4.60 8.42 0.88
CA THR A 4 5.22 9.75 0.74
C THR A 4 5.81 10.14 2.08
N ASP A 5 6.93 10.86 2.04
CA ASP A 5 7.57 11.52 3.17
C ASP A 5 7.05 12.95 3.41
N ASN A 6 6.30 13.50 2.45
CA ASN A 6 5.72 14.83 2.55
C ASN A 6 4.39 14.80 3.33
N GLY A 7 4.41 15.35 4.55
CA GLY A 7 3.23 15.41 5.42
C GLY A 7 2.03 16.15 4.82
N GLY A 8 2.27 17.23 4.05
CA GLY A 8 1.20 17.98 3.39
C GLY A 8 0.50 17.15 2.30
N ILE A 9 1.28 16.43 1.48
CA ILE A 9 0.74 15.52 0.47
C ILE A 9 -0.01 14.36 1.15
N ALA A 10 0.53 13.82 2.24
CA ALA A 10 -0.10 12.73 2.99
C ALA A 10 -1.51 13.10 3.47
N GLU A 11 -1.71 14.30 4.00
CA GLU A 11 -3.03 14.76 4.45
C GLU A 11 -4.02 14.96 3.30
N ILE A 12 -3.56 15.51 2.17
CA ILE A 12 -4.38 15.66 0.97
C ILE A 12 -4.82 14.28 0.46
N LEU A 13 -3.90 13.32 0.38
CA LEU A 13 -4.20 11.96 -0.06
C LEU A 13 -5.16 11.23 0.88
N LYS A 14 -5.01 11.39 2.21
CA LYS A 14 -5.95 10.83 3.20
C LYS A 14 -7.37 11.37 3.00
N SER A 15 -7.49 12.66 2.71
CA SER A 15 -8.78 13.29 2.42
C SER A 15 -9.39 12.74 1.13
N ILE A 16 -8.66 12.76 0.02
CA ILE A 16 -9.12 12.24 -1.28
C ILE A 16 -9.58 10.79 -1.15
N ARG A 17 -8.84 9.95 -0.40
CA ARG A 17 -9.17 8.54 -0.15
C ARG A 17 -10.52 8.33 0.54
N VAL A 18 -11.02 9.32 1.28
CA VAL A 18 -12.25 9.24 2.07
C VAL A 18 -13.20 10.34 1.60
N HIS A 19 -13.64 10.26 0.34
CA HIS A 19 -14.63 11.16 -0.28
C HIS A 19 -14.28 12.66 -0.25
N GLY A 20 -13.01 13.02 -0.02
CA GLY A 20 -12.59 14.42 0.08
C GLY A 20 -12.81 15.04 1.45
N LYS A 21 -12.87 14.20 2.50
CA LYS A 21 -13.07 14.60 3.91
C LYS A 21 -12.14 15.73 4.34
N GLY A 22 -12.69 16.81 4.88
CA GLY A 22 -12.03 17.91 5.56
C GLY A 22 -11.72 17.56 7.03
N LYS A 23 -12.00 18.50 7.94
CA LYS A 23 -11.72 18.29 9.37
C LYS A 23 -12.65 17.22 9.97
N ASP A 24 -13.93 17.30 9.63
CA ASP A 24 -14.97 16.43 10.14
C ASP A 24 -15.52 15.46 9.09
N LYS A 25 -16.24 14.42 9.54
CA LYS A 25 -16.72 13.32 8.67
C LYS A 25 -17.73 13.76 7.61
N TYR A 26 -18.45 14.84 7.86
CA TYR A 26 -19.50 15.37 6.98
C TYR A 26 -19.07 16.62 6.20
N ASP A 27 -17.82 17.04 6.41
CA ASP A 27 -17.22 18.15 5.69
C ASP A 27 -16.41 17.57 4.52
N ASN A 28 -16.84 17.76 3.28
CA ASN A 28 -16.10 17.37 2.09
C ASN A 28 -15.61 18.64 1.39
N VAL A 29 -14.33 18.94 1.53
CA VAL A 29 -13.73 20.21 1.05
C VAL A 29 -13.14 20.11 -0.36
N ARG A 30 -13.17 18.90 -0.95
CA ARG A 30 -12.65 18.60 -2.29
C ARG A 30 -13.35 17.38 -2.87
N ILE A 31 -13.26 17.20 -4.18
CA ILE A 31 -13.70 15.95 -4.81
C ILE A 31 -12.76 14.83 -4.38
N GLY A 32 -13.32 13.73 -3.87
CA GLY A 32 -12.56 12.53 -3.51
C GLY A 32 -13.22 11.25 -4.01
N ILE A 33 -12.70 10.13 -3.54
CA ILE A 33 -13.08 8.78 -3.93
C ILE A 33 -13.35 7.91 -2.69
N ASN A 34 -14.02 6.77 -2.87
CA ASN A 34 -14.03 5.71 -1.86
C ASN A 34 -12.82 4.79 -2.09
N GLY A 35 -11.66 5.17 -1.55
CA GLY A 35 -10.37 4.48 -1.79
C GLY A 35 -9.86 3.66 -0.62
N ARG A 36 -10.73 3.24 0.32
CA ARG A 36 -10.31 2.52 1.52
C ARG A 36 -9.90 1.08 1.18
N LEU A 37 -8.91 0.58 1.90
CA LEU A 37 -8.59 -0.85 1.94
C LEU A 37 -9.57 -1.53 2.90
N ASP A 38 -10.20 -2.61 2.44
CA ASP A 38 -11.11 -3.39 3.29
C ASP A 38 -10.37 -4.09 4.42
N THR A 39 -11.03 -4.21 5.57
CA THR A 39 -10.44 -4.83 6.78
C THR A 39 -10.00 -6.28 6.52
N ILE A 40 -10.76 -7.04 5.74
CA ILE A 40 -10.40 -8.43 5.38
C ILE A 40 -9.11 -8.43 4.55
N GLN A 41 -8.99 -7.53 3.58
CA GLN A 41 -7.78 -7.44 2.75
C GLN A 41 -6.58 -6.99 3.56
N ALA A 42 -6.76 -6.08 4.53
CA ALA A 42 -5.70 -5.70 5.46
C ALA A 42 -5.23 -6.88 6.32
N ALA A 43 -6.15 -7.71 6.83
CA ALA A 43 -5.80 -8.91 7.61
C ALA A 43 -5.01 -9.93 6.78
N ILE A 44 -5.43 -10.17 5.53
CA ILE A 44 -4.69 -11.04 4.60
C ILE A 44 -3.28 -10.48 4.33
N LEU A 45 -3.16 -9.17 4.11
CA LEU A 45 -1.87 -8.54 3.88
C LEU A 45 -0.96 -8.62 5.10
N LEU A 46 -1.47 -8.47 6.32
CA LEU A 46 -0.68 -8.62 7.54
C LEU A 46 -0.06 -10.02 7.65
N ALA A 47 -0.84 -11.07 7.43
CA ALA A 47 -0.33 -12.45 7.41
C ALA A 47 0.70 -12.68 6.30
N LYS A 48 0.53 -12.06 5.12
CA LYS A 48 1.50 -12.14 4.02
C LYS A 48 2.78 -11.36 4.30
N PHE A 49 2.69 -10.20 4.95
CA PHE A 49 3.84 -9.40 5.29
C PHE A 49 4.77 -10.09 6.28
N GLU A 50 4.24 -10.95 7.15
CA GLU A 50 5.03 -11.76 8.09
C GLU A 50 6.05 -12.66 7.37
N ILE A 51 5.65 -13.29 6.26
CA ILE A 51 6.50 -14.20 5.48
C ILE A 51 7.20 -13.54 4.28
N PHE A 52 6.88 -12.27 4.00
CA PHE A 52 7.37 -11.57 2.81
C PHE A 52 8.91 -11.50 2.70
N PRO A 53 9.69 -11.30 3.78
CA PRO A 53 11.15 -11.35 3.71
C PRO A 53 11.69 -12.70 3.20
N GLU A 54 11.15 -13.82 3.68
CA GLU A 54 11.54 -15.16 3.22
C GLU A 54 11.20 -15.35 1.72
N GLU A 55 10.03 -14.86 1.29
CA GLU A 55 9.65 -14.92 -0.13
C GLU A 55 10.63 -14.13 -1.02
N ILE A 56 11.17 -13.01 -0.55
CA ILE A 56 12.19 -12.23 -1.27
C ILE A 56 13.49 -13.05 -1.43
N GLU A 57 13.99 -13.65 -0.35
CA GLU A 57 15.22 -14.46 -0.39
C GLU A 57 15.08 -15.68 -1.34
N ARG A 58 13.92 -16.33 -1.30
CA ARG A 58 13.62 -17.46 -2.18
C ARG A 58 13.56 -17.03 -3.65
N ARG A 59 13.00 -15.85 -3.93
CA ARG A 59 12.98 -15.27 -5.28
C ARG A 59 14.40 -14.93 -5.76
N GLN A 60 15.26 -14.42 -4.88
CA GLN A 60 16.65 -14.13 -5.21
C GLN A 60 17.43 -15.40 -5.55
N THR A 61 17.29 -16.45 -4.75
CA THR A 61 17.88 -17.78 -5.02
C THR A 61 17.47 -18.32 -6.40
N LEU A 62 16.18 -18.19 -6.75
CA LEU A 62 15.67 -18.62 -8.05
C LEU A 62 16.23 -17.76 -9.20
N ALA A 63 16.32 -16.45 -9.02
CA ALA A 63 16.90 -15.54 -10.01
C ALA A 63 18.37 -15.89 -10.29
N GLU A 64 19.17 -16.18 -9.26
CA GLU A 64 20.56 -16.61 -9.41
C GLU A 64 20.68 -17.92 -10.18
N ARG A 65 19.79 -18.89 -9.90
CA ARG A 65 19.75 -20.14 -10.64
C ARG A 65 19.47 -19.92 -12.12
N TYR A 66 18.50 -19.05 -12.46
CA TYR A 66 18.20 -18.71 -13.85
C TYR A 66 19.37 -17.98 -14.52
N ASN A 67 19.98 -17.00 -13.83
CA ASN A 67 21.15 -16.29 -14.34
C ASN A 67 22.31 -17.23 -14.64
N LYS A 68 22.57 -18.23 -13.79
CA LYS A 68 23.62 -19.23 -14.03
C LYS A 68 23.34 -20.15 -15.22
N ALA A 69 22.07 -20.41 -15.51
CA ALA A 69 21.67 -21.37 -16.55
C ALA A 69 21.44 -20.73 -17.92
N LEU A 70 21.09 -19.43 -17.96
CA LEU A 70 20.63 -18.74 -19.16
C LEU A 70 21.34 -17.40 -19.43
N GLY A 71 22.15 -16.89 -18.50
CA GLY A 71 22.99 -15.69 -18.65
C GLY A 71 24.43 -16.04 -18.94
#